data_AF-A0A7S2EAJ1-F1
#
_entry.id   AF-A0A7S2EAJ1-F1
#
_cell.length_a   1.000
_cell.length_b   1.000
_cell.length_c   1.000
_cell.angle_alpha   90.00
_cell.angle_beta   90.00
_cell.angle_gamma   90.00
#
_symmetry.space_group_name_H-M   'P 1'
#
loop_
_entity.id
_entity.type
_entity.pdbx_description
1 polymer ?
#
loop_
_entity_poly.entity_id
_entity_poly.type
_entity_poly.pdbx_seq_one_letter_code
_entity_poly.pdbx_strand_id
1 'polypeptide(L)'
;PRPTPRPTKGLEDPQPTEPEPVETIELKTPLYSKFARPGAMFDIVSKKRELKVISMDVHLDLKGKVELEVWTKEGTYEGFETNEKAWRPHNNGWPYVVEGNGPGRLTSIPEDVFEPFGVSPGGRTGVYITLRGDKGMLLGQ
;
A
#
# COMPACT_ATOMS: atom_id res chain seq x y z
N PRO A 1 47.18 31.09 -49.68
CA PRO A 1 46.40 29.90 -49.24
C PRO A 1 45.67 30.18 -47.93
N ARG A 2 44.34 30.26 -47.96
CA ARG A 2 43.48 30.53 -46.79
C ARG A 2 43.12 29.19 -46.12
N PRO A 3 43.30 29.01 -44.80
CA PRO A 3 42.94 27.76 -44.13
C PRO A 3 41.42 27.64 -44.04
N THR A 4 40.89 26.46 -44.36
CA THR A 4 39.48 26.09 -44.21
C THR A 4 39.11 25.88 -42.73
N PRO A 5 37.89 26.24 -42.31
CA PRO A 5 37.41 25.95 -40.96
C PRO A 5 37.10 24.45 -40.79
N ARG A 6 37.42 23.94 -39.60
CA ARG A 6 37.15 22.56 -39.16
C ARG A 6 35.67 22.40 -38.81
N PRO A 7 34.99 21.31 -39.19
CA PRO A 7 33.59 21.11 -38.83
C PRO A 7 33.44 20.85 -37.32
N THR A 8 32.58 21.64 -36.68
CA THR A 8 32.19 21.48 -35.27
C THR A 8 31.33 20.22 -35.15
N LYS A 9 31.83 19.23 -34.42
CA LYS A 9 31.09 18.01 -34.06
C LYS A 9 29.93 18.42 -33.16
N GLY A 10 28.69 18.16 -33.59
CA GLY A 10 27.48 18.48 -32.83
C GLY A 10 27.51 17.83 -31.45
N LEU A 11 27.15 18.61 -30.42
CA LEU A 11 26.74 18.11 -29.13
C LEU A 11 25.32 17.58 -29.32
N GLU A 12 25.15 16.26 -29.31
CA GLU A 12 23.83 15.64 -29.22
C GLU A 12 23.27 15.93 -27.82
N ASP A 13 22.06 16.49 -27.77
CA ASP A 13 21.33 16.67 -26.52
C ASP A 13 21.13 15.30 -25.82
N PRO A 14 21.27 15.20 -24.49
CA PRO A 14 21.04 13.94 -23.79
C PRO A 14 19.58 13.51 -23.99
N GLN A 15 19.40 12.38 -24.65
CA GLN A 15 18.11 11.72 -24.83
C GLN A 15 17.45 11.48 -23.45
N PRO A 16 16.15 11.79 -23.26
CA PRO A 16 15.45 11.47 -22.04
C PRO A 16 15.55 9.96 -21.77
N THR A 17 16.20 9.58 -20.68
CA THR A 17 16.23 8.19 -20.23
C THR A 17 14.83 7.81 -19.79
N GLU A 18 14.18 6.94 -20.56
CA GLU A 18 12.92 6.33 -20.16
C GLU A 18 13.14 5.59 -18.83
N PRO A 19 12.29 5.78 -17.80
CA PRO A 19 12.52 5.16 -16.50
C PRO A 19 12.49 3.64 -16.64
N GLU A 20 13.50 2.98 -16.08
CA GLU A 20 13.59 1.53 -15.99
C GLU A 20 12.31 0.94 -15.35
N PRO A 21 11.79 -0.19 -15.85
CA PRO A 21 10.59 -0.81 -15.32
C PRO A 21 10.80 -1.24 -13.86
N VAL A 22 9.95 -0.76 -12.96
CA VAL A 22 9.99 -1.13 -11.54
C VAL A 22 9.37 -2.52 -11.36
N GLU A 23 10.16 -3.46 -10.87
CA GLU A 23 9.69 -4.81 -10.56
C GLU A 23 8.66 -4.77 -9.42
N THR A 24 7.45 -5.28 -9.68
CA THR A 24 6.38 -5.39 -8.69
C THR A 24 6.33 -6.83 -8.16
N ILE A 25 6.35 -6.97 -6.83
CA ILE A 25 6.32 -8.27 -6.14
C ILE A 25 5.05 -8.33 -5.28
N GLU A 26 4.40 -9.48 -5.27
CA GLU A 26 3.18 -9.73 -4.51
C GLU A 26 3.46 -10.62 -3.29
N LEU A 27 2.91 -10.26 -2.13
CA LEU A 27 2.96 -11.07 -0.90
C LEU A 27 1.54 -11.56 -0.57
N LYS A 28 1.37 -12.88 -0.38
CA LYS A 28 0.07 -13.52 -0.10
C LYS A 28 0.10 -14.36 1.16
N THR A 29 -1.00 -14.33 1.88
CA THR A 29 -1.34 -15.32 2.92
C THR A 29 -2.41 -16.27 2.39
N PRO A 30 -2.43 -17.54 2.82
CA PRO A 30 -3.53 -18.43 2.47
C PRO A 30 -4.84 -17.95 3.12
N LEU A 31 -5.98 -18.23 2.48
CA LEU A 31 -7.33 -17.90 2.99
C LEU A 31 -7.80 -18.82 4.13
N TYR A 32 -6.88 -19.50 4.82
CA TYR A 32 -7.21 -20.37 5.93
C TYR A 32 -7.39 -19.56 7.20
N SER A 33 -8.61 -19.08 7.45
CA SER A 33 -8.97 -18.52 8.74
C SER A 33 -9.91 -19.45 9.51
N LYS A 34 -9.67 -19.61 10.82
CA LYS A 34 -10.61 -20.24 11.76
C LYS A 34 -11.53 -19.23 12.45
N PHE A 35 -11.30 -17.93 12.23
CA PHE A 35 -11.99 -16.85 12.92
C PHE A 35 -12.29 -15.69 11.96
N ALA A 36 -13.55 -15.26 11.90
CA ALA A 36 -13.93 -14.04 11.22
C ALA A 36 -13.77 -12.85 12.17
N ARG A 37 -12.98 -11.85 11.75
CA ARG A 37 -12.86 -10.55 12.42
C ARG A 37 -12.93 -9.47 11.35
N PRO A 38 -13.48 -8.29 11.65
CA PRO A 38 -13.70 -7.24 10.66
C PRO A 38 -12.41 -6.56 10.18
N GLY A 39 -11.27 -6.83 10.84
CA GLY A 39 -9.99 -6.28 10.45
C GLY A 39 -8.80 -7.15 10.83
N ALA A 40 -7.65 -6.80 10.26
CA ALA A 40 -6.38 -7.48 10.45
C ALA A 40 -5.27 -6.45 10.72
N MET A 41 -4.45 -6.71 11.74
CA MET A 41 -3.25 -5.95 12.06
C MET A 41 -2.02 -6.81 11.77
N PHE A 42 -1.02 -6.23 11.11
CA PHE A 42 0.23 -6.91 10.79
C PHE A 42 1.35 -5.91 10.56
N ASP A 43 2.59 -6.39 10.59
CA ASP A 43 3.76 -5.58 10.26
C ASP A 43 4.27 -5.89 8.86
N ILE A 44 4.60 -4.82 8.12
CA ILE A 44 5.42 -4.90 6.91
C ILE A 44 6.85 -4.54 7.31
N VAL A 45 7.79 -5.44 7.03
CA VAL A 45 9.21 -5.25 7.33
C VAL A 45 10.01 -5.26 6.03
N SER A 46 10.73 -4.16 5.78
CA SER A 46 11.74 -4.14 4.74
C SER A 46 13.10 -4.57 5.30
N LYS A 47 13.80 -5.45 4.59
CA LYS A 47 15.16 -5.87 4.98
C LYS A 47 16.27 -4.98 4.41
N LYS A 48 16.24 -4.72 3.10
CA LYS A 48 17.39 -4.14 2.36
C LYS A 48 17.03 -3.05 1.36
N ARG A 49 15.80 -3.01 0.86
CA ARG A 49 15.36 -2.10 -0.20
C ARG A 49 14.10 -1.39 0.23
N GLU A 50 13.91 -0.17 -0.21
CA GLU A 50 12.65 0.50 0.02
C GLU A 50 11.51 -0.30 -0.63
N LEU A 51 10.41 -0.44 0.11
CA LEU A 51 9.18 -1.02 -0.42
C LEU A 51 8.17 0.11 -0.60
N LYS A 52 7.51 0.12 -1.75
CA LYS A 52 6.32 0.96 -1.98
C LYS A 52 5.12 0.02 -2.05
N VAL A 53 4.21 0.13 -1.10
CA VAL A 53 2.95 -0.60 -1.12
C VAL A 53 1.99 0.20 -1.97
N ILE A 54 1.49 -0.41 -3.05
CA ILE A 54 0.69 0.25 -4.09
C ILE A 54 -0.74 -0.30 -4.17
N SER A 55 -1.00 -1.46 -3.59
CA SER A 55 -2.32 -2.07 -3.54
C SER A 55 -2.41 -3.06 -2.37
N MET A 56 -3.64 -3.40 -1.99
CA MET A 56 -3.92 -4.43 -0.99
C MET A 56 -5.16 -5.22 -1.37
N ASP A 57 -5.10 -6.52 -1.11
CA ASP A 57 -6.23 -7.43 -1.22
C ASP A 57 -6.70 -7.86 0.17
N VAL A 58 -8.01 -7.93 0.35
CA VAL A 58 -8.65 -8.45 1.57
C VAL A 58 -9.60 -9.57 1.26
N HIS A 59 -9.74 -10.49 2.20
CA HIS A 59 -10.76 -11.52 2.13
C HIS A 59 -11.99 -11.09 2.93
N LEU A 60 -13.15 -11.02 2.28
CA LEU A 60 -14.41 -10.58 2.88
C LEU A 60 -15.48 -11.63 2.64
N ASP A 61 -16.29 -11.93 3.65
CA ASP A 61 -17.50 -12.76 3.51
C ASP A 61 -18.73 -11.92 3.10
N LEU A 62 -18.49 -10.82 2.39
CA LEU A 62 -19.51 -9.86 1.95
C LEU A 62 -19.43 -9.67 0.44
N LYS A 63 -20.62 -9.58 -0.18
CA LYS A 63 -20.79 -9.18 -1.58
C LYS A 63 -21.46 -7.82 -1.64
N GLY A 64 -21.14 -7.04 -2.68
CA GLY A 64 -21.66 -5.69 -2.83
C GLY A 64 -20.66 -4.63 -2.41
N LYS A 65 -21.11 -3.38 -2.49
CA LYS A 65 -20.34 -2.21 -2.10
C LYS A 65 -19.95 -2.28 -0.61
N VAL A 66 -18.65 -2.24 -0.33
CA VAL A 66 -18.07 -2.23 1.02
C VAL A 66 -17.13 -1.03 1.18
N GLU A 67 -16.98 -0.58 2.42
CA GLU A 67 -16.09 0.50 2.81
C GLU A 67 -14.94 -0.07 3.65
N LEU A 68 -13.71 0.10 3.19
CA LEU A 68 -12.50 -0.37 3.86
C LEU A 68 -11.69 0.82 4.38
N GLU A 69 -11.23 0.76 5.61
CA GLU A 69 -10.29 1.72 6.17
C GLU A 69 -8.91 1.08 6.27
N VAL A 70 -7.88 1.84 5.89
CA VAL A 70 -6.48 1.45 6.03
C VAL A 70 -5.80 2.48 6.91
N TRP A 71 -5.06 1.98 7.89
CA TRP A 71 -4.31 2.78 8.85
C TRP A 71 -2.88 2.26 8.89
N THR A 72 -1.93 3.17 9.05
CA THR A 72 -0.53 2.83 9.24
C THR A 72 0.03 3.42 10.51
N LYS A 73 1.03 2.75 11.05
CA LYS A 73 1.79 3.20 12.21
C LYS A 73 3.27 2.96 11.93
N GLU A 74 4.10 3.94 12.22
CA GLU A 74 5.56 3.76 12.18
C GLU A 74 6.00 2.78 13.29
N GLY A 75 6.87 1.85 12.94
CA GLY A 75 7.26 0.75 13.82
C GLY A 75 6.23 -0.39 13.84
N THR A 76 6.17 -1.16 14.93
CA THR A 76 5.26 -2.31 15.05
C THR A 76 3.84 -1.90 15.47
N TYR A 77 2.84 -2.71 15.09
CA TYR A 77 1.49 -2.63 15.64
C TYR A 77 1.39 -3.15 17.10
N GLU A 78 2.30 -4.04 17.52
CA GLU A 78 2.25 -4.70 18.83
C GLU A 78 2.33 -3.69 19.99
N GLY A 79 1.38 -3.80 20.93
CA GLY A 79 1.22 -2.88 22.06
C GLY A 79 0.46 -1.59 21.74
N PHE A 80 0.01 -1.41 20.50
CA PHE A 80 -0.78 -0.26 20.04
C PHE A 80 -2.13 -0.65 19.42
N GLU A 81 -2.56 -1.89 19.62
CA GLU A 81 -3.78 -2.48 19.03
C GLU A 81 -5.04 -1.71 19.42
N THR A 82 -5.03 -1.08 20.60
CA THR A 82 -6.16 -0.30 21.13
C THR A 82 -5.87 1.20 21.22
N ASN A 83 -4.73 1.67 20.73
CA ASN A 83 -4.32 3.07 20.83
C ASN A 83 -4.47 3.76 19.47
N GLU A 84 -5.70 4.16 19.13
CA GLU A 84 -6.04 4.85 17.88
C GLU A 84 -5.10 6.03 17.57
N LYS A 85 -4.71 6.82 18.58
CA LYS A 85 -3.87 8.02 18.40
C LYS A 85 -2.46 7.70 17.88
N ALA A 86 -2.03 6.45 17.97
CA ALA A 86 -0.75 6.00 17.42
C ALA A 86 -0.82 5.70 15.92
N TRP A 87 -2.01 5.64 15.33
CA TRP A 87 -2.27 5.29 13.95
C TRP A 87 -2.54 6.52 13.10
N ARG A 88 -2.09 6.45 11.84
CA ARG A 88 -2.33 7.46 10.81
C ARG A 88 -3.31 6.89 9.79
N PRO A 89 -4.42 7.57 9.52
CA PRO A 89 -5.35 7.12 8.49
C PRO A 89 -4.75 7.32 7.10
N HIS A 90 -5.07 6.40 6.18
CA HIS A 90 -4.91 6.61 4.75
C HIS A 90 -6.13 7.27 4.12
N ASN A 91 -5.98 7.73 2.89
CA ASN A 91 -7.00 8.37 2.06
C ASN A 91 -7.66 9.55 2.80
N ASN A 92 -6.84 10.35 3.49
CA ASN A 92 -7.28 11.48 4.32
C ASN A 92 -8.36 11.10 5.37
N GLY A 93 -8.39 9.85 5.84
CA GLY A 93 -9.39 9.36 6.79
C GLY A 93 -10.70 8.90 6.15
N TRP A 94 -10.80 8.89 4.83
CA TRP A 94 -11.96 8.34 4.12
C TRP A 94 -11.76 6.86 3.80
N PRO A 95 -12.82 6.03 3.83
CA PRO A 95 -12.69 4.65 3.41
C PRO A 95 -12.46 4.53 1.90
N TYR A 96 -11.80 3.44 1.52
CA TYR A 96 -11.81 2.92 0.16
C TYR A 96 -13.13 2.21 -0.09
N VAL A 97 -13.83 2.61 -1.15
CA VAL A 97 -15.10 2.04 -1.54
C VAL A 97 -14.87 1.03 -2.65
N VAL A 98 -15.09 -0.25 -2.39
CA VAL A 98 -14.82 -1.35 -3.33
C VAL A 98 -16.00 -2.31 -3.42
N GLU A 99 -15.99 -3.18 -4.44
CA GLU A 99 -16.99 -4.23 -4.61
C GLU A 99 -16.50 -5.52 -3.96
N GLY A 100 -17.13 -5.94 -2.87
CA GLY A 100 -16.84 -7.18 -2.18
C GLY A 100 -17.12 -8.40 -3.05
N ASN A 101 -16.15 -9.31 -3.12
CA ASN A 101 -16.25 -10.51 -3.95
C ASN A 101 -16.86 -11.73 -3.24
N GLY A 102 -17.13 -11.63 -1.93
CA GLY A 102 -17.72 -12.67 -1.11
C GLY A 102 -16.77 -13.82 -0.72
N PRO A 103 -17.32 -14.86 -0.07
CA PRO A 103 -16.53 -15.93 0.53
C PRO A 103 -15.61 -16.63 -0.46
N GLY A 104 -14.43 -17.00 0.02
CA GLY A 104 -13.34 -17.61 -0.77
C GLY A 104 -12.70 -16.72 -1.86
N ARG A 105 -13.05 -15.43 -1.97
CA ARG A 105 -12.52 -14.55 -3.02
C ARG A 105 -11.88 -13.29 -2.44
N LEU A 106 -10.74 -12.90 -3.01
CA LEU A 106 -10.07 -11.65 -2.65
C LEU A 106 -10.84 -10.46 -3.22
N THR A 107 -10.90 -9.39 -2.45
CA THR A 107 -11.44 -8.08 -2.82
C THR A 107 -10.26 -7.11 -2.83
N SER A 108 -9.95 -6.55 -3.99
CA SER A 108 -8.82 -5.66 -4.18
C SER A 108 -9.21 -4.21 -3.94
N ILE A 109 -8.33 -3.46 -3.28
CA ILE A 109 -8.31 -2.00 -3.39
C ILE A 109 -7.43 -1.67 -4.60
N PRO A 110 -8.00 -1.17 -5.71
CA PRO A 110 -7.27 -0.92 -6.95
C PRO A 110 -6.10 0.06 -6.75
N GLU A 111 -4.99 -0.16 -7.46
CA GLU A 111 -3.78 0.66 -7.36
C GLU A 111 -4.00 2.14 -7.71
N ASP A 112 -4.88 2.43 -8.66
CA ASP A 112 -5.23 3.79 -9.08
C ASP A 112 -6.05 4.55 -8.03
N VAL A 113 -6.60 3.86 -7.04
CA VAL A 113 -7.40 4.42 -5.94
C VAL A 113 -6.63 4.37 -4.62
N PHE A 114 -5.78 3.37 -4.42
CA PHE A 114 -5.02 3.16 -3.20
C PHE A 114 -3.98 4.26 -2.99
N GLU A 115 -3.96 4.88 -1.80
CA GLU A 115 -2.91 5.84 -1.44
C GLU A 115 -1.61 5.09 -1.09
N PRO A 116 -0.56 5.16 -1.92
CA PRO A 116 0.63 4.35 -1.70
C PRO A 116 1.43 4.83 -0.49
N PHE A 117 2.09 3.91 0.20
CA PHE A 117 3.01 4.25 1.29
C PHE A 117 4.32 3.48 1.23
N GLY A 118 5.36 4.09 1.79
CA GLY A 118 6.71 3.56 1.81
C GLY A 118 7.04 2.80 3.09
N VAL A 119 7.92 1.81 2.97
CA VAL A 119 8.64 1.20 4.09
C VAL A 119 10.14 1.31 3.79
N SER A 120 10.83 2.15 4.55
CA SER A 120 12.26 2.38 4.37
C SER A 120 13.10 1.11 4.56
N PRO A 121 14.29 0.99 3.95
CA PRO A 121 15.19 -0.13 4.18
C PRO A 121 15.47 -0.37 5.67
N GLY A 122 15.28 -1.62 6.14
CA GLY A 122 15.43 -1.96 7.56
C GLY A 122 14.28 -1.49 8.45
N GLY A 123 13.33 -0.74 7.88
CA GLY A 123 12.18 -0.19 8.56
C GLY A 123 11.04 -1.19 8.75
N ARG A 124 10.07 -0.75 9.56
CA ARG A 124 8.85 -1.48 9.86
C ARG A 124 7.68 -0.50 9.88
N THR A 125 6.57 -0.92 9.29
CA THR A 125 5.30 -0.21 9.34
C THR A 125 4.21 -1.19 9.76
N GLY A 126 3.54 -0.89 10.87
CA GLY A 126 2.32 -1.55 11.29
C GLY A 126 1.18 -1.11 10.37
N VAL A 127 0.39 -2.07 9.93
CA VAL A 127 -0.76 -1.87 9.05
C VAL A 127 -1.98 -2.41 9.76
N TYR A 128 -3.07 -1.66 9.66
CA TYR A 128 -4.39 -2.10 10.07
C TYR A 128 -5.38 -1.86 8.94
N ILE A 129 -6.07 -2.91 8.53
CA ILE A 129 -7.13 -2.85 7.51
C ILE A 129 -8.42 -3.40 8.09
N THR A 130 -9.54 -2.71 7.90
CA THR A 130 -10.84 -3.08 8.47
C THR A 130 -12.01 -2.65 7.60
N LEU A 131 -13.15 -3.31 7.75
CA LEU A 131 -14.44 -2.78 7.30
C LEU A 131 -14.84 -1.56 8.15
N ARG A 132 -15.34 -0.52 7.50
CA ARG A 132 -15.91 0.66 8.16
C ARG A 132 -17.27 0.35 8.75
N GLY A 133 -17.53 0.85 9.96
CA GLY A 133 -18.79 0.62 10.68
C GLY A 133 -18.80 -0.69 11.48
N ASP A 134 -17.96 -1.66 11.14
CA ASP A 134 -17.56 -2.70 12.07
C ASP A 134 -16.55 -2.09 13.06
N LYS A 135 -16.82 -2.23 14.36
CA LYS A 135 -16.04 -1.66 15.47
C LYS A 135 -14.69 -2.37 15.65
N GLY A 136 -13.92 -2.51 14.57
CA GLY A 136 -12.64 -3.20 14.57
C GLY A 136 -11.57 -2.47 15.39
N MET A 137 -11.67 -1.14 15.46
CA MET A 137 -11.20 -0.40 16.63
C MET A 137 -12.44 -0.06 17.46
N LEU A 138 -12.41 -0.33 18.76
CA LEU A 138 -13.35 0.24 19.71
C LEU A 138 -13.10 1.74 19.81
N LEU A 139 -13.41 2.47 18.73
CA LEU A 139 -13.52 3.91 18.72
C LEU A 139 -14.72 4.24 19.61
N GLY A 140 -14.45 5.02 20.65
CA GLY A 140 -15.38 5.30 21.74
C GLY A 140 -16.77 5.74 21.26
N GLN A 141 -17.77 5.28 22.01
CA GLN A 141 -19.07 5.95 22.12
C GLN A 141 -18.90 7.38 22.62
#